data_AF-A0A1A8V7U5-F1
#
_entry.id   AF-A0A1A8V7U5-F1
#
_cell.length_a   1.000
_cell.length_b   1.000
_cell.length_c   1.000
_cell.angle_alpha   90.00
_cell.angle_beta   90.00
_cell.angle_gamma   90.00
#
_symmetry.space_group_name_H-M   'P 1'
#
loop_
_entity.id
_entity.type
_entity.pdbx_description
1 polymer ?
#
loop_
_entity_poly.entity_id
_entity_poly.type
_entity_poly.pdbx_seq_one_letter_code
_entity_poly.pdbx_strand_id
1 'polypeptide(L)'
;VALNQFENLPLENLRIIRGTKLYEGRYSLAIFLNYRRDGFYGLRQLGLRNLTEILNGGVYVDQNKFLCHADTIHWRDIIKNPQAELLVVPSNNSNNGCKRCHRSCNGRCWGPQETQCQTLTKTVCAEQCDGRCFGPYVSDCCHRECAGGCSGPKDTDCFACTNFNDSGACVTQCPQPFVYNPTSFQLEHNPRAKYTYGAFCVKKCPHNFVVDHSSCVRACPSNKMEVEENRIKMCIPCTDICPKVCDGIGTGSLATAQTVDASNIDKFVNCTKINGNLIFLITGIKGDMYHGIGPMDPEHLNVFRTVKEITGFLNIQSWPENMTDLRVFSNLATIGGRTLYSGSGISLLILKQRWISSLQFQSLNEISAGNIYISNNSRLCFYNTLNWTSLFRTSNQKVIIRNNRDPKECVQQRMVCDRMCSDEGCWGPGPDQCLSCRYFKRGRTCVESCNLFDGEVREFANGSVCLECDGQCEKMNENSMTCLGPGPEQCVKCLHFKDGPNCVEKCPDGLQGANSFIFKYAKANNECHPCHTNCTQGCIGP
;
A
#
# COMPACT_ATOMS: atom_id res chain seq x y z
N VAL A 1 9.90 6.02 31.00
CA VAL A 1 10.56 5.39 32.17
C VAL A 1 9.64 5.53 33.37
N ALA A 2 8.93 4.47 33.73
CA ALA A 2 7.96 4.54 34.82
C ALA A 2 7.99 3.28 35.69
N LEU A 3 7.57 3.42 36.96
CA LEU A 3 7.40 2.32 37.90
C LEU A 3 8.69 1.55 38.23
N ASN A 4 9.85 2.22 38.17
CA ASN A 4 11.15 1.62 38.49
C ASN A 4 11.62 1.92 39.93
N GLN A 5 12.66 1.22 40.38
CA GLN A 5 13.24 1.37 41.72
C GLN A 5 14.76 1.59 41.70
N PHE A 6 15.40 1.57 40.52
CA PHE A 6 16.83 1.84 40.38
C PHE A 6 17.16 3.31 40.70
N GLU A 7 18.37 3.56 41.19
CA GLU A 7 18.81 4.89 41.63
C GLU A 7 19.22 5.81 40.47
N ASN A 8 19.87 5.26 39.44
CA ASN A 8 20.44 6.03 38.33
C ASN A 8 19.94 5.52 36.99
N LEU A 9 19.58 6.43 36.08
CA LEU A 9 19.28 6.13 34.68
C LEU A 9 20.50 6.43 33.79
N PRO A 10 21.34 5.45 33.43
CA PRO A 10 22.63 5.70 32.76
C PRO A 10 22.49 5.84 31.23
N LEU A 11 21.71 6.81 30.76
CA LEU A 11 21.52 7.09 29.32
C LEU A 11 22.45 8.18 28.80
N GLU A 12 23.72 8.14 29.20
CA GLU A 12 24.65 9.26 29.00
C GLU A 12 24.99 9.54 27.54
N ASN A 13 24.77 8.58 26.65
CA ASN A 13 25.02 8.70 25.21
C ASN A 13 23.75 9.01 24.41
N LEU A 14 22.59 9.11 25.06
CA LEU A 14 21.35 9.48 24.39
C LEU A 14 21.46 10.94 23.92
N ARG A 15 21.54 11.14 22.61
CA ARG A 15 21.68 12.47 21.99
C ARG A 15 20.35 13.10 21.60
N ILE A 16 19.45 12.30 21.04
CA ILE A 16 18.22 12.75 20.37
C ILE A 16 17.05 11.79 20.66
N ILE A 17 15.86 12.37 20.87
CA ILE A 17 14.59 11.63 20.86
C ILE A 17 13.73 12.19 19.71
N ARG A 18 13.46 11.37 18.70
CA ARG A 18 12.75 11.83 17.49
C ARG A 18 11.24 12.03 17.69
N GLY A 19 10.61 11.31 18.62
CA GLY A 19 9.18 11.45 18.90
C GLY A 19 8.26 11.01 17.76
N THR A 20 8.63 9.97 17.00
CA THR A 20 7.77 9.40 15.93
C THR A 20 6.54 8.68 16.49
N LYS A 21 6.62 8.20 17.74
CA LYS A 21 5.51 7.73 18.55
C LYS A 21 5.57 8.43 19.91
N LEU A 22 4.40 8.82 20.41
CA LEU A 22 4.28 9.61 21.65
C LEU A 22 3.52 8.82 22.71
N TYR A 23 3.99 8.88 23.95
CA TYR A 23 3.28 8.37 25.12
C TYR A 23 2.05 9.24 25.38
N GLU A 24 0.89 8.59 25.57
CA GLU A 24 -0.43 9.22 25.66
C GLU A 24 -0.74 10.20 24.52
N GLY A 25 -0.10 10.00 23.35
CA GLY A 25 -0.22 10.89 22.20
C GLY A 25 0.43 12.27 22.37
N ARG A 26 1.12 12.54 23.49
CA ARG A 26 1.64 13.88 23.82
C ARG A 26 3.13 13.94 24.09
N TYR A 27 3.68 12.98 24.83
CA TYR A 27 5.03 13.07 25.39
C TYR A 27 6.01 12.14 24.68
N SER A 28 7.16 12.66 24.25
CA SER A 28 8.27 11.84 23.73
C SER A 28 9.23 11.41 24.83
N LEU A 29 9.28 12.16 25.94
CA LEU A 29 9.97 11.78 27.17
C LEU A 29 8.98 11.82 28.34
N ALA A 30 8.68 10.64 28.92
CA ALA A 30 7.85 10.52 30.11
C ALA A 30 8.61 9.77 31.23
N ILE A 31 8.80 10.42 32.37
CA ILE A 31 9.52 9.91 33.54
C ILE A 31 8.66 10.14 34.79
N PHE A 32 8.04 9.09 35.33
CA PHE A 32 7.16 9.23 36.48
C PHE A 32 7.04 7.98 37.35
N LEU A 33 6.66 8.16 38.62
CA LEU A 33 6.42 7.08 39.59
C LEU A 33 7.59 6.09 39.73
N ASN A 34 8.84 6.56 39.59
CA ASN A 34 10.02 5.70 39.74
C ASN A 34 10.48 5.60 41.21
N TYR A 35 9.58 5.13 42.07
CA TYR A 35 9.86 4.84 43.48
C TYR A 35 8.89 3.78 43.98
N ARG A 36 9.28 3.03 45.01
CA ARG A 36 8.36 2.11 45.70
C ARG A 36 7.58 2.90 46.76
N ARG A 37 6.25 2.70 46.83
CA ARG A 37 5.39 3.40 47.82
C ARG A 37 5.88 3.21 49.27
N ASP A 38 6.32 1.99 49.59
CA ASP A 38 6.81 1.59 50.92
C ASP A 38 8.36 1.52 50.99
N GLY A 39 9.07 2.21 50.08
CA GLY A 39 10.53 2.13 49.96
C GLY A 39 11.25 3.44 50.28
N PHE A 40 12.51 3.30 50.73
CA PHE A 40 13.49 4.40 50.88
C PHE A 40 14.35 4.62 49.62
N TYR A 41 14.06 3.88 48.55
CA TYR A 41 14.84 3.84 47.32
C TYR A 41 13.96 4.09 46.09
N GLY A 42 14.54 4.75 45.10
CA GLY A 42 13.93 5.07 43.83
C GLY A 42 14.88 5.93 43.00
N LEU A 43 14.41 6.39 41.85
CA LEU A 43 15.21 7.17 40.90
C LEU A 43 15.67 8.49 41.52
N ARG A 44 16.99 8.69 41.55
CA ARG A 44 17.67 9.88 42.07
C ARG A 44 18.32 10.73 41.00
N GLN A 45 18.89 10.11 39.97
CA GLN A 45 19.64 10.84 38.95
C GLN A 45 19.31 10.38 37.52
N LEU A 46 19.16 11.36 36.62
CA LEU A 46 19.04 11.15 35.18
C LEU A 46 20.40 11.39 34.52
N GLY A 47 21.03 10.34 34.00
CA GLY A 47 22.25 10.45 33.21
C GLY A 47 21.96 10.87 31.78
N LEU A 48 21.37 12.06 31.55
CA LEU A 48 20.95 12.54 30.21
C LEU A 48 21.82 13.69 29.70
N ARG A 49 23.10 13.74 30.09
CA ARG A 49 24.01 14.86 29.77
C ARG A 49 24.16 15.18 28.28
N ASN A 50 24.04 14.19 27.41
CA ASN A 50 24.13 14.38 25.97
C ASN A 50 22.78 14.62 25.30
N LEU A 51 21.66 14.57 26.02
CA LEU A 51 20.34 14.81 25.43
C LEU A 51 20.16 16.30 25.15
N THR A 52 20.36 16.68 23.91
CA THR A 52 20.25 18.08 23.45
C THR A 52 19.15 18.27 22.42
N GLU A 53 18.43 17.21 22.02
CA GLU A 53 17.39 17.30 21.01
C GLU A 53 16.17 16.42 21.30
N ILE A 54 14.99 17.03 21.28
CA ILE A 54 13.69 16.36 21.17
C ILE A 54 12.96 16.97 19.97
N LEU A 55 12.87 16.21 18.86
CA LEU A 55 12.32 16.73 17.60
C LEU A 55 10.81 16.94 17.64
N ASN A 56 10.09 16.00 18.28
CA ASN A 56 8.64 16.02 18.37
C ASN A 56 8.16 15.51 19.74
N GLY A 57 7.01 16.00 20.18
CA GLY A 57 6.41 15.66 21.46
C GLY A 57 6.99 16.40 22.66
N GLY A 58 6.27 16.29 23.77
CA GLY A 58 6.57 16.94 25.03
C GLY A 58 7.47 16.17 25.99
N VAL A 59 7.73 16.82 27.12
CA VAL A 59 8.45 16.26 28.27
C VAL A 59 7.53 16.25 29.48
N TYR A 60 7.36 15.07 30.08
CA TYR A 60 6.62 14.85 31.32
C TYR A 60 7.56 14.23 32.36
N VAL A 61 7.96 15.02 33.36
CA VAL A 61 8.80 14.56 34.47
C VAL A 61 8.14 14.96 35.78
N ASP A 62 7.40 14.02 36.37
CA ASP A 62 6.59 14.28 37.57
C ASP A 62 6.44 13.02 38.43
N GLN A 63 6.08 13.19 39.69
CA GLN A 63 5.86 12.14 40.67
C GLN A 63 7.07 11.21 40.83
N ASN A 64 8.28 11.76 40.88
CA ASN A 64 9.49 11.00 41.21
C ASN A 64 10.01 11.44 42.57
N LYS A 65 9.68 10.68 43.62
CA LYS A 65 9.93 11.05 45.02
C LYS A 65 11.39 11.36 45.34
N PHE A 66 12.36 10.71 44.69
CA PHE A 66 13.78 10.87 45.06
C PHE A 66 14.62 11.60 43.99
N LEU A 67 14.00 12.05 42.89
CA LEU A 67 14.70 12.58 41.74
C LEU A 67 15.25 13.99 42.01
N CYS A 68 16.54 14.20 41.71
CA CYS A 68 17.23 15.48 41.84
C CYS A 68 17.58 16.09 40.48
N HIS A 69 17.79 17.41 40.45
CA HIS A 69 18.38 18.22 39.36
C HIS A 69 17.56 18.37 38.07
N ALA A 70 16.57 17.53 37.81
CA ALA A 70 15.74 17.61 36.59
C ALA A 70 14.96 18.93 36.46
N ASP A 71 14.68 19.58 37.58
CA ASP A 71 14.09 20.91 37.71
C ASP A 71 15.03 22.04 37.25
N THR A 72 16.35 21.80 37.32
CA THR A 72 17.38 22.79 36.92
C THR A 72 17.61 22.85 35.41
N ILE A 73 17.09 21.88 34.65
CA ILE A 73 17.32 21.73 33.21
C ILE A 73 16.51 22.75 32.42
N HIS A 74 17.17 23.44 31.50
CA HIS A 74 16.52 24.34 30.55
C HIS A 74 15.94 23.56 29.38
N TRP A 75 14.73 23.03 29.55
CA TRP A 75 14.05 22.17 28.57
C TRP A 75 13.73 22.85 27.23
N ARG A 76 13.58 24.18 27.21
CA ARG A 76 13.35 24.94 25.96
C ARG A 76 14.52 24.86 24.98
N ASP A 77 15.73 24.59 25.48
CA ASP A 77 16.90 24.35 24.64
C ASP A 77 16.84 22.97 23.97
N ILE A 78 16.34 21.96 24.68
CA ILE A 78 16.29 20.57 24.21
C ILE A 78 15.11 20.36 23.24
N ILE A 79 13.94 20.93 23.54
CA ILE A 79 12.71 20.74 22.75
C ILE A 79 12.77 21.62 21.48
N LYS A 80 12.65 21.00 20.30
CA LYS A 80 12.70 21.71 19.01
C LYS A 80 11.54 22.70 18.87
N ASN A 81 10.31 22.26 19.14
CA ASN A 81 9.10 23.08 19.05
C ASN A 81 8.41 23.18 20.41
N PRO A 82 8.79 24.16 21.27
CA PRO A 82 8.22 24.30 22.60
C PRO A 82 6.81 24.91 22.53
N GLN A 83 5.78 24.06 22.52
CA GLN A 83 4.42 24.49 22.89
C GLN A 83 4.23 24.38 24.41
N ALA A 84 3.62 25.39 25.03
CA ALA A 84 3.53 25.51 26.49
C ALA A 84 2.77 24.35 27.18
N GLU A 85 1.84 23.68 26.48
CA GLU A 85 1.01 22.60 27.03
C GLU A 85 1.71 21.22 27.11
N LEU A 86 2.91 21.09 26.54
CA LEU A 86 3.62 19.81 26.40
C LEU A 86 4.84 19.70 27.33
N LEU A 87 5.03 20.65 28.25
CA LEU A 87 6.11 20.63 29.22
C LEU A 87 5.55 20.59 30.65
N VAL A 88 5.69 19.44 31.32
CA VAL A 88 5.34 19.26 32.73
C VAL A 88 6.61 18.86 33.49
N VAL A 89 7.07 19.71 34.41
CA VAL A 89 8.20 19.40 35.28
C VAL A 89 7.99 20.01 36.68
N PRO A 90 7.36 19.29 37.61
CA PRO A 90 7.79 19.46 39.00
C PRO A 90 7.79 18.15 39.81
N SER A 91 8.92 17.83 40.44
CA SER A 91 8.90 17.16 41.74
C SER A 91 9.93 17.85 42.63
N ASN A 92 9.43 18.85 43.36
CA ASN A 92 10.25 19.73 44.19
C ASN A 92 10.61 19.02 45.50
N ASN A 93 11.82 18.45 45.56
CA ASN A 93 12.40 17.87 46.78
C ASN A 93 13.75 18.52 47.14
N SER A 94 13.89 19.80 46.78
CA SER A 94 15.05 20.64 47.09
C SER A 94 15.37 20.75 48.60
N ASN A 95 14.48 20.26 49.49
CA ASN A 95 14.69 20.23 50.94
C ASN A 95 15.04 18.87 51.57
N ASN A 96 15.11 17.74 50.82
CA ASN A 96 15.43 16.42 51.41
C ASN A 96 16.58 15.68 50.68
N GLY A 97 17.79 16.26 50.70
CA GLY A 97 19.03 15.51 50.45
C GLY A 97 19.66 15.59 49.05
N CYS A 98 19.18 16.47 48.15
CA CYS A 98 19.82 16.72 46.86
C CYS A 98 21.05 17.65 47.00
N LYS A 99 22.18 17.28 46.38
CA LYS A 99 23.35 18.17 46.26
C LYS A 99 23.05 19.30 45.27
N ARG A 100 23.76 20.44 45.36
CA ARG A 100 23.66 21.52 44.36
C ARG A 100 24.46 21.18 43.10
N CYS A 101 24.12 21.83 41.98
CA CYS A 101 24.94 21.80 40.78
C CYS A 101 26.35 22.34 41.05
N HIS A 102 27.33 21.86 40.29
CA HIS A 102 28.67 22.44 40.30
C HIS A 102 28.65 23.91 39.87
N ARG A 103 29.60 24.72 40.38
CA ARG A 103 29.64 26.17 40.15
C ARG A 103 29.78 26.53 38.67
N SER A 104 30.52 25.73 37.87
CA SER A 104 30.69 25.96 36.43
C SER A 104 29.42 25.71 35.60
N CYS A 105 28.40 25.05 36.15
CA CYS A 105 27.17 24.74 35.42
C CYS A 105 26.16 25.91 35.34
N ASN A 106 26.44 27.06 35.96
CA ASN A 106 25.53 28.21 36.03
C ASN A 106 24.09 27.83 36.44
N GLY A 107 23.98 26.86 37.36
CA GLY A 107 22.70 26.41 37.91
C GLY A 107 21.90 25.44 37.04
N ARG A 108 22.46 24.88 35.95
CA ARG A 108 21.78 23.89 35.08
C ARG A 108 22.58 22.61 34.97
N CYS A 109 22.12 21.52 35.58
CA CYS A 109 22.88 20.28 35.59
C CYS A 109 22.00 19.03 35.64
N TRP A 110 22.54 17.90 35.18
CA TRP A 110 21.95 16.57 35.33
C TRP A 110 22.43 15.86 36.61
N GLY A 111 23.35 16.46 37.35
CA GLY A 111 23.95 15.93 38.57
C GLY A 111 24.97 16.90 39.19
N PRO A 112 25.55 16.56 40.35
CA PRO A 112 26.37 17.49 41.13
C PRO A 112 27.79 17.72 40.59
N GLN A 113 28.28 16.91 39.65
CA GLN A 113 29.65 17.00 39.13
C GLN A 113 29.77 18.03 38.01
N GLU A 114 30.98 18.54 37.78
CA GLU A 114 31.30 19.44 36.67
C GLU A 114 31.00 18.82 35.28
N THR A 115 31.25 17.53 35.13
CA THR A 115 31.01 16.79 33.87
C THR A 115 29.52 16.55 33.58
N GLN A 116 28.63 17.01 34.46
CA GLN A 116 27.18 16.83 34.40
C GLN A 116 26.43 18.14 34.17
N CYS A 117 27.12 19.23 33.81
CA CYS A 117 26.48 20.47 33.37
C CYS A 117 25.63 20.24 32.11
N GLN A 118 24.55 21.01 31.97
CA GLN A 118 23.77 21.02 30.75
C GLN A 118 24.49 21.82 29.66
N THR A 119 24.78 21.20 28.53
CA THR A 119 25.25 21.90 27.32
C THR A 119 24.05 22.52 26.59
N LEU A 120 24.13 23.82 26.29
CA LEU A 120 23.11 24.56 25.55
C LEU A 120 23.52 24.68 24.09
N THR A 121 22.63 24.35 23.17
CA THR A 121 22.94 24.34 21.73
C THR A 121 21.89 25.06 20.87
N LYS A 122 20.94 25.78 21.48
CA LYS A 122 19.88 26.50 20.77
C LYS A 122 19.67 27.91 21.31
N THR A 123 19.48 28.04 22.62
CA THR A 123 19.11 29.29 23.29
C THR A 123 20.25 30.29 23.43
N VAL A 124 21.48 29.83 23.21
CA VAL A 124 22.71 30.63 23.27
C VAL A 124 23.22 31.06 21.88
N CYS A 125 22.53 30.64 20.82
CA CYS A 125 22.97 30.86 19.44
C CYS A 125 22.69 32.28 18.96
N ALA A 126 23.45 32.72 17.96
CA ALA A 126 23.19 33.96 17.24
C ALA A 126 21.85 33.89 16.49
N GLU A 127 21.18 35.04 16.31
CA GLU A 127 19.87 35.12 15.65
C GLU A 127 19.89 34.66 14.18
N GLN A 128 21.05 34.72 13.51
CA GLN A 128 21.23 34.28 12.14
C GLN A 128 21.35 32.75 12.00
N CYS A 129 21.47 32.00 13.09
CA CYS A 129 21.54 30.55 13.01
C CYS A 129 20.15 29.96 12.72
N ASP A 130 20.03 29.17 11.65
CA ASP A 130 18.78 28.48 11.27
C ASP A 130 18.33 27.41 12.30
N GLY A 131 19.23 26.98 13.20
CA GLY A 131 18.97 25.87 14.10
C GLY A 131 19.84 25.84 15.36
N ARG A 132 20.83 24.95 15.37
CA ARG A 132 21.72 24.67 16.51
C ARG A 132 23.04 25.42 16.38
N CYS A 133 23.80 25.52 17.46
CA CYS A 133 25.16 26.04 17.48
C CYS A 133 26.03 25.34 18.53
N PHE A 134 27.35 25.52 18.42
CA PHE A 134 28.33 25.12 19.45
C PHE A 134 28.97 26.29 20.17
N GLY A 135 28.53 27.52 19.88
CA GLY A 135 28.99 28.77 20.47
C GLY A 135 28.06 29.93 20.12
N PRO A 136 28.28 31.12 20.70
CA PRO A 136 27.36 32.25 20.57
C PRO A 136 27.58 33.10 19.29
N TYR A 137 28.65 32.85 18.53
CA TYR A 137 28.97 33.65 17.33
C TYR A 137 28.33 33.05 16.08
N VAL A 138 28.14 33.86 15.04
CA VAL A 138 27.59 33.42 13.74
C VAL A 138 28.50 32.36 13.07
N SER A 139 29.80 32.39 13.33
CA SER A 139 30.75 31.35 12.90
C SER A 139 30.49 29.98 13.52
N ASP A 140 29.74 29.94 14.62
CA ASP A 140 29.51 28.75 15.43
C ASP A 140 28.14 28.11 15.13
N CYS A 141 27.42 28.63 14.13
CA CYS A 141 26.17 28.05 13.67
C CYS A 141 26.42 26.67 13.04
N CYS A 142 25.58 25.71 13.40
CA CYS A 142 25.55 24.40 12.78
C CYS A 142 24.83 24.46 11.43
N HIS A 143 25.11 23.47 10.57
CA HIS A 143 24.29 23.25 9.39
C HIS A 143 22.82 23.01 9.76
N ARG A 144 21.88 23.50 8.94
CA ARG A 144 20.43 23.40 9.19
C ARG A 144 19.92 21.96 9.36
N GLU A 145 20.59 20.99 8.75
CA GLU A 145 20.25 19.57 8.86
C GLU A 145 20.79 18.91 10.15
N CYS A 146 21.57 19.63 10.97
CA CYS A 146 22.04 19.12 12.25
C CYS A 146 20.95 19.15 13.32
N ALA A 147 20.89 18.09 14.11
CA ALA A 147 20.05 17.93 15.29
C ALA A 147 20.93 17.77 16.55
N GLY A 148 20.55 18.46 17.61
CA GLY A 148 21.20 18.46 18.92
C GLY A 148 22.49 19.27 19.03
N GLY A 149 23.20 19.49 17.93
CA GLY A 149 24.45 20.26 17.88
C GLY A 149 25.37 19.76 16.77
N CYS A 150 26.58 20.31 16.73
CA CYS A 150 27.61 19.96 15.76
C CYS A 150 29.01 20.24 16.32
N SER A 151 30.03 19.71 15.68
CA SER A 151 31.44 20.03 15.92
C SER A 151 32.04 20.98 14.88
N GLY A 152 31.25 21.44 13.92
CA GLY A 152 31.66 22.28 12.80
C GLY A 152 30.47 22.70 11.93
N PRO A 153 30.68 23.58 10.93
CA PRO A 153 29.59 24.18 10.16
C PRO A 153 29.03 23.28 9.05
N LYS A 154 29.66 22.14 8.74
CA LYS A 154 29.23 21.28 7.62
C LYS A 154 28.12 20.32 8.03
N ASP A 155 27.38 19.83 7.04
CA ASP A 155 26.38 18.76 7.20
C ASP A 155 26.96 17.41 7.63
N THR A 156 28.28 17.23 7.54
CA THR A 156 29.03 16.07 8.03
C THR A 156 29.46 16.19 9.49
N ASP A 157 29.38 17.39 10.08
CA ASP A 157 29.89 17.67 11.42
C ASP A 157 28.79 17.62 12.50
N CYS A 158 27.59 17.17 12.12
CA CYS A 158 26.42 17.10 12.99
C CYS A 158 26.55 15.98 14.04
N PHE A 159 26.06 16.23 15.27
CA PHE A 159 25.95 15.17 16.28
C PHE A 159 24.87 14.13 15.94
N ALA A 160 23.79 14.58 15.29
CA ALA A 160 22.74 13.74 14.73
C ALA A 160 22.11 14.47 13.54
N CYS A 161 21.49 13.73 12.62
CA CYS A 161 20.75 14.31 11.50
C CYS A 161 19.29 14.57 11.87
N THR A 162 18.78 15.75 11.53
CA THR A 162 17.37 16.10 11.66
C THR A 162 16.51 15.11 10.87
N ASN A 163 16.86 14.88 9.60
CA ASN A 163 16.16 13.99 8.68
C ASN A 163 16.91 12.66 8.51
N PHE A 164 17.78 12.56 7.50
CA PHE A 164 18.49 11.33 7.15
C PHE A 164 20.00 11.50 7.18
N ASN A 165 20.70 10.43 7.55
CA ASN A 165 22.14 10.31 7.39
C ASN A 165 22.43 9.56 6.10
N ASP A 166 23.09 10.23 5.16
CA ASP A 166 23.61 9.64 3.94
C ASP A 166 25.14 9.52 4.00
N SER A 167 25.64 8.35 4.39
CA SER A 167 27.07 8.04 4.44
C SER A 167 27.91 9.07 5.22
N GLY A 168 27.34 9.66 6.27
CA GLY A 168 27.98 10.66 7.15
C GLY A 168 27.42 12.07 7.00
N ALA A 169 26.84 12.42 5.85
CA ALA A 169 26.24 13.74 5.62
C ALA A 169 24.75 13.75 6.03
N CYS A 170 24.30 14.82 6.68
CA CYS A 170 22.90 14.99 7.01
C CYS A 170 22.13 15.64 5.86
N VAL A 171 21.19 14.89 5.29
CA VAL A 171 20.40 15.29 4.10
C VAL A 171 18.91 15.32 4.40
N THR A 172 18.19 16.20 3.68
CA THR A 172 16.73 16.32 3.77
C THR A 172 15.98 15.10 3.24
N GLN A 173 16.50 14.50 2.17
CA GLN A 173 15.92 13.33 1.51
C GLN A 173 17.02 12.44 0.94
N CYS A 174 16.79 11.13 0.93
CA CYS A 174 17.70 10.19 0.30
C CYS A 174 17.66 10.32 -1.24
N PRO A 175 18.76 10.00 -1.94
CA PRO A 175 18.79 9.94 -3.41
C PRO A 175 17.64 9.11 -3.98
N GLN A 176 16.76 9.75 -4.76
CA GLN A 176 15.53 9.14 -5.27
C GLN A 176 15.82 8.00 -6.28
N PRO A 177 14.95 6.97 -6.37
CA PRO A 177 15.08 5.86 -7.32
C PRO A 177 15.01 6.27 -8.78
N PHE A 178 14.29 7.35 -9.07
CA PHE A 178 14.15 7.90 -10.41
C PHE A 178 14.64 9.34 -10.44
N VAL A 179 15.35 9.70 -11.50
CA VAL A 179 15.83 11.05 -11.76
C VAL A 179 15.40 11.47 -13.16
N TYR A 180 15.05 12.74 -13.31
CA TYR A 180 14.68 13.27 -14.61
C TYR A 180 15.92 13.39 -15.49
N ASN A 181 15.89 12.77 -16.67
CA ASN A 181 16.93 12.89 -17.67
C ASN A 181 16.54 13.98 -18.70
N PRO A 182 17.25 15.12 -18.75
CA PRO A 182 16.94 16.20 -19.67
C PRO A 182 17.04 15.85 -21.16
N THR A 183 17.75 14.77 -21.51
CA THR A 183 17.94 14.33 -22.90
C THR A 183 16.77 13.49 -23.39
N SER A 184 16.24 12.59 -22.56
CA SER A 184 15.11 11.71 -22.90
C SER A 184 13.75 12.29 -22.49
N PHE A 185 13.74 13.35 -21.68
CA PHE A 185 12.53 14.00 -21.16
C PHE A 185 11.66 13.06 -20.31
N GLN A 186 12.30 12.05 -19.69
CA GLN A 186 11.65 11.02 -18.90
C GLN A 186 12.34 10.83 -17.56
N LEU A 187 11.61 10.21 -16.61
CA LEU A 187 12.16 9.75 -15.35
C LEU A 187 12.88 8.42 -15.57
N GLU A 188 14.19 8.41 -15.36
CA GLU A 188 15.04 7.23 -15.54
C GLU A 188 15.55 6.71 -14.20
N HIS A 189 15.89 5.42 -14.14
CA HIS A 189 16.40 4.80 -12.93
C HIS A 189 17.76 5.40 -12.52
N ASN A 190 17.85 5.88 -11.29
CA ASN A 190 19.05 6.48 -10.72
C ASN A 190 20.02 5.40 -10.19
N PRO A 191 21.24 5.26 -10.75
CA PRO A 191 22.22 4.30 -10.25
C PRO A 191 22.70 4.58 -8.82
N ARG A 192 22.55 5.83 -8.34
CA ARG A 192 22.92 6.27 -7.00
C ARG A 192 21.75 6.24 -6.02
N ALA A 193 20.62 5.66 -6.41
CA ALA A 193 19.45 5.53 -5.56
C ALA A 193 19.78 4.91 -4.20
N LYS A 194 19.21 5.47 -3.14
CA LYS A 194 19.25 4.91 -1.80
C LYS A 194 17.85 4.96 -1.21
N TYR A 195 17.54 3.95 -0.40
CA TYR A 195 16.27 3.81 0.27
C TYR A 195 16.33 4.38 1.67
N THR A 196 15.24 5.00 2.12
CA THR A 196 15.12 5.44 3.51
C THR A 196 14.95 4.22 4.42
N TYR A 197 15.74 4.14 5.49
CA TYR A 197 15.58 3.15 6.54
C TYR A 197 15.71 3.84 7.90
N GLY A 198 14.56 4.15 8.50
CA GLY A 198 14.51 4.98 9.71
C GLY A 198 15.05 6.38 9.43
N ALA A 199 16.24 6.69 9.95
CA ALA A 199 16.93 7.96 9.75
C ALA A 199 18.22 7.82 8.92
N PHE A 200 18.33 6.77 8.09
CA PHE A 200 19.51 6.48 7.27
C PHE A 200 19.13 6.28 5.80
N CYS A 201 20.04 6.60 4.90
CA CYS A 201 19.97 6.27 3.48
C CYS A 201 20.80 5.01 3.19
N VAL A 202 20.15 3.93 2.77
CA VAL A 202 20.80 2.63 2.52
C VAL A 202 20.70 2.21 1.06
N LYS A 203 21.77 1.63 0.50
CA LYS A 203 21.74 1.12 -0.89
C LYS A 203 20.86 -0.12 -1.04
N LYS A 204 20.72 -0.92 0.02
CA LYS A 204 19.91 -2.14 0.08
C LYS A 204 19.15 -2.16 1.40
N CYS A 205 17.88 -2.55 1.35
CA CYS A 205 17.11 -2.75 2.57
C CYS A 205 17.66 -3.95 3.37
N PRO A 206 17.56 -3.92 4.71
CA PRO A 206 17.97 -5.04 5.55
C PRO A 206 17.18 -6.32 5.25
N HIS A 207 17.72 -7.48 5.66
CA HIS A 207 17.04 -8.76 5.54
C HIS A 207 15.68 -8.68 6.29
N ASN A 208 14.59 -9.11 5.65
CA ASN A 208 13.18 -8.98 6.08
C ASN A 208 12.51 -7.61 5.89
N PHE A 209 13.08 -6.71 5.09
CA PHE A 209 12.40 -5.49 4.64
C PHE A 209 12.10 -5.54 3.14
N VAL A 210 11.04 -4.83 2.75
CA VAL A 210 10.55 -4.69 1.39
C VAL A 210 10.67 -3.23 0.98
N VAL A 211 11.02 -2.96 -0.27
CA VAL A 211 11.09 -1.61 -0.82
C VAL A 211 9.68 -1.14 -1.17
N ASP A 212 9.23 -0.03 -0.61
CA ASP A 212 8.05 0.70 -1.05
C ASP A 212 8.44 2.10 -1.55
N HIS A 213 8.29 2.33 -2.85
CA HIS A 213 8.80 3.50 -3.58
C HIS A 213 10.29 3.79 -3.32
N SER A 214 10.60 4.58 -2.29
CA SER A 214 11.94 5.00 -1.89
C SER A 214 12.27 4.66 -0.43
N SER A 215 11.50 3.77 0.21
CA SER A 215 11.60 3.48 1.64
C SER A 215 11.61 1.98 1.93
N CYS A 216 12.30 1.56 2.99
CA CYS A 216 12.30 0.19 3.48
C CYS A 216 11.19 -0.01 4.52
N VAL A 217 10.16 -0.78 4.18
CA VAL A 217 9.03 -1.11 5.06
C VAL A 217 9.07 -2.58 5.48
N ARG A 218 8.46 -2.91 6.63
CA ARG A 218 8.37 -4.30 7.10
C ARG A 218 7.34 -5.13 6.34
N ALA A 219 6.30 -4.48 5.85
CA ALA A 219 5.22 -5.09 5.10
C ALA A 219 4.67 -4.07 4.11
N CYS A 220 4.18 -4.54 2.97
CA CYS A 220 3.53 -3.67 2.00
C CYS A 220 2.23 -3.06 2.57
N PRO A 221 1.89 -1.82 2.17
CA PRO A 221 0.57 -1.25 2.42
C PRO A 221 -0.56 -2.14 1.90
N SER A 222 -1.77 -2.00 2.45
CA SER A 222 -2.92 -2.86 2.14
C SER A 222 -3.37 -2.86 0.68
N ASN A 223 -2.98 -1.86 -0.11
CA ASN A 223 -3.26 -1.73 -1.55
C ASN A 223 -2.08 -2.16 -2.44
N LYS A 224 -1.03 -2.75 -1.86
CA LYS A 224 0.16 -3.23 -2.55
C LYS A 224 0.46 -4.68 -2.20
N MET A 225 1.11 -5.38 -3.11
CA MET A 225 1.60 -6.74 -2.89
C MET A 225 3.11 -6.81 -2.97
N GLU A 226 3.70 -7.72 -2.19
CA GLU A 226 5.13 -8.00 -2.24
C GLU A 226 5.43 -8.85 -3.47
N VAL A 227 6.32 -8.35 -4.32
CA VAL A 227 6.90 -9.09 -5.43
C VAL A 227 8.40 -9.11 -5.31
N GLU A 228 9.02 -10.19 -5.78
CA GLU A 228 10.46 -10.33 -5.80
C GLU A 228 10.94 -10.21 -7.25
N GLU A 229 11.63 -9.12 -7.55
CA GLU A 229 12.24 -8.88 -8.85
C GLU A 229 13.75 -8.72 -8.65
N ASN A 230 14.56 -9.48 -9.40
CA ASN A 230 16.02 -9.44 -9.29
C ASN A 230 16.57 -9.64 -7.86
N ARG A 231 15.92 -10.49 -7.05
CA ARG A 231 16.21 -10.74 -5.61
C ARG A 231 16.01 -9.52 -4.71
N ILE A 232 15.27 -8.51 -5.17
CA ILE A 232 14.84 -7.36 -4.38
C ILE A 232 13.33 -7.50 -4.17
N LYS A 233 12.93 -7.55 -2.90
CA LYS A 233 11.52 -7.53 -2.52
C LYS A 233 11.00 -6.10 -2.63
N MET A 234 9.95 -5.89 -3.41
CA MET A 234 9.33 -4.58 -3.62
C MET A 234 7.81 -4.66 -3.51
N CYS A 235 7.20 -3.54 -3.14
CA CYS A 235 5.75 -3.38 -3.06
C CYS A 235 5.21 -2.78 -4.34
N ILE A 236 4.44 -3.55 -5.11
CA ILE A 236 3.76 -3.06 -6.30
C ILE A 236 2.26 -2.85 -6.05
N PRO A 237 1.65 -1.79 -6.60
CA PRO A 237 0.21 -1.61 -6.57
C PRO A 237 -0.54 -2.84 -7.08
N CYS A 238 -1.57 -3.24 -6.35
CA CYS A 238 -2.48 -4.28 -6.79
C CYS A 238 -3.36 -3.73 -7.93
N THR A 239 -3.65 -4.54 -8.95
CA THR A 239 -4.49 -4.13 -10.09
C THR A 239 -5.95 -3.86 -9.69
N ASP A 240 -6.48 -4.66 -8.77
CA ASP A 240 -7.78 -4.44 -8.13
C ASP A 240 -7.66 -4.66 -6.61
N ILE A 241 -7.91 -5.89 -6.17
CA ILE A 241 -7.81 -6.34 -4.78
C ILE A 241 -6.51 -7.11 -4.63
N CYS A 242 -5.76 -6.85 -3.56
CA CYS A 242 -4.49 -7.52 -3.34
C CYS A 242 -4.65 -9.02 -3.14
N PRO A 243 -3.73 -9.84 -3.68
CA PRO A 243 -3.86 -11.28 -3.59
C PRO A 243 -3.91 -11.75 -2.14
N LYS A 244 -5.05 -12.33 -1.74
CA LYS A 244 -5.23 -13.00 -0.47
C LYS A 244 -5.51 -14.46 -0.74
N VAL A 245 -4.62 -15.32 -0.26
CA VAL A 245 -4.78 -16.77 -0.33
C VAL A 245 -5.53 -17.23 0.90
N CYS A 246 -6.61 -17.98 0.69
CA CYS A 246 -7.44 -18.53 1.75
C CYS A 246 -7.57 -20.04 1.58
N ASP A 247 -7.70 -20.76 2.68
CA ASP A 247 -7.91 -22.20 2.65
C ASP A 247 -9.29 -22.51 2.08
N GLY A 248 -9.37 -23.51 1.21
CA GLY A 248 -10.62 -24.08 0.72
C GLY A 248 -11.15 -25.19 1.64
N ILE A 249 -12.36 -25.65 1.34
CA ILE A 249 -13.01 -26.75 2.06
C ILE A 249 -12.16 -28.03 1.96
N GLY A 250 -11.87 -28.63 3.12
CA GLY A 250 -10.98 -29.79 3.25
C GLY A 250 -9.48 -29.45 3.25
N THR A 251 -9.10 -28.18 3.45
CA THR A 251 -7.69 -27.73 3.48
C THR A 251 -7.41 -26.84 4.69
N GLY A 252 -6.24 -26.98 5.31
CA GLY A 252 -5.74 -26.07 6.36
C GLY A 252 -6.74 -25.82 7.50
N SER A 253 -7.10 -24.56 7.72
CA SER A 253 -8.07 -24.11 8.72
C SER A 253 -9.52 -24.58 8.50
N LEU A 254 -9.80 -25.18 7.33
CA LEU A 254 -11.09 -25.77 6.94
C LEU A 254 -10.97 -27.28 6.62
N ALA A 255 -9.96 -27.95 7.15
CA ALA A 255 -9.72 -29.39 6.91
C ALA A 255 -10.92 -30.28 7.31
N THR A 256 -11.64 -29.92 8.38
CA THR A 256 -12.82 -30.67 8.86
C THR A 256 -14.13 -30.24 8.20
N ALA A 257 -14.14 -29.11 7.49
CA ALA A 257 -15.35 -28.61 6.84
C ALA A 257 -15.68 -29.46 5.62
N GLN A 258 -16.97 -29.78 5.45
CA GLN A 258 -17.47 -30.53 4.29
C GLN A 258 -18.12 -29.62 3.23
N THR A 259 -18.57 -28.43 3.63
CA THR A 259 -19.23 -27.46 2.76
C THR A 259 -19.03 -26.05 3.28
N VAL A 260 -19.20 -25.06 2.40
CA VAL A 260 -19.35 -23.66 2.79
C VAL A 260 -20.71 -23.50 3.48
N ASP A 261 -20.71 -22.95 4.69
CA ASP A 261 -21.89 -22.78 5.53
C ASP A 261 -21.83 -21.44 6.29
N ALA A 262 -22.90 -21.12 7.02
CA ALA A 262 -23.00 -19.86 7.75
C ALA A 262 -21.91 -19.68 8.84
N SER A 263 -21.26 -20.75 9.30
CA SER A 263 -20.20 -20.68 10.32
C SER A 263 -18.82 -20.34 9.74
N ASN A 264 -18.62 -20.56 8.44
CA ASN A 264 -17.31 -20.42 7.80
C ASN A 264 -17.24 -19.41 6.65
N ILE A 265 -18.37 -18.89 6.18
CA ILE A 265 -18.44 -17.94 5.04
C ILE A 265 -17.56 -16.71 5.23
N ASP A 266 -17.47 -16.17 6.44
CA ASP A 266 -16.68 -14.96 6.74
C ASP A 266 -15.17 -15.17 6.58
N LYS A 267 -14.70 -16.43 6.61
CA LYS A 267 -13.29 -16.74 6.35
C LYS A 267 -12.89 -16.44 4.90
N PHE A 268 -13.86 -16.35 3.98
CA PHE A 268 -13.67 -16.07 2.57
C PHE A 268 -13.67 -14.57 2.21
N VAL A 269 -13.86 -13.68 3.19
CA VAL A 269 -13.86 -12.22 2.95
C VAL A 269 -12.52 -11.76 2.35
N ASN A 270 -12.60 -11.04 1.23
CA ASN A 270 -11.47 -10.50 0.45
C ASN A 270 -10.51 -11.55 -0.11
N CYS A 271 -10.89 -12.82 -0.17
CA CYS A 271 -10.05 -13.87 -0.74
C CYS A 271 -10.03 -13.76 -2.27
N THR A 272 -8.84 -13.75 -2.87
CA THR A 272 -8.68 -13.74 -4.33
C THR A 272 -8.27 -15.11 -4.87
N LYS A 273 -7.63 -15.93 -4.04
CA LYS A 273 -7.20 -17.28 -4.40
C LYS A 273 -7.62 -18.27 -3.32
N ILE A 274 -8.33 -19.32 -3.72
CA ILE A 274 -8.73 -20.42 -2.83
C ILE A 274 -7.74 -21.58 -3.00
N ASN A 275 -7.01 -21.88 -1.93
CA ASN A 275 -6.15 -23.05 -1.86
C ASN A 275 -6.96 -24.27 -1.42
N GLY A 276 -7.43 -25.05 -2.38
CA GLY A 276 -8.30 -26.21 -2.15
C GLY A 276 -9.60 -26.07 -2.92
N ASN A 277 -10.69 -26.51 -2.31
CA ASN A 277 -11.98 -26.69 -2.98
C ASN A 277 -13.02 -25.69 -2.49
N LEU A 278 -14.04 -25.42 -3.31
CA LEU A 278 -15.29 -24.82 -2.85
C LEU A 278 -16.43 -25.81 -3.05
N ILE A 279 -17.16 -26.09 -1.98
CA ILE A 279 -18.19 -27.14 -1.96
C ILE A 279 -19.47 -26.59 -1.33
N PHE A 280 -20.58 -26.61 -2.08
CA PHE A 280 -21.89 -26.12 -1.67
C PHE A 280 -22.89 -27.27 -1.66
N LEU A 281 -23.20 -27.77 -0.46
CA LEU A 281 -24.14 -28.86 -0.22
C LEU A 281 -25.45 -28.33 0.38
N ILE A 282 -26.46 -29.19 0.42
CA ILE A 282 -27.77 -28.86 0.99
C ILE A 282 -27.63 -28.44 2.46
N THR A 283 -26.78 -29.12 3.22
CA THR A 283 -26.50 -28.81 4.64
C THR A 283 -25.85 -27.44 4.83
N GLY A 284 -25.07 -26.96 3.87
CA GLY A 284 -24.47 -25.62 3.93
C GLY A 284 -25.45 -24.50 3.58
N ILE A 285 -26.26 -24.71 2.54
CA ILE A 285 -27.20 -23.69 2.04
C ILE A 285 -28.48 -23.63 2.89
N LYS A 286 -29.11 -24.78 3.16
CA LYS A 286 -30.36 -24.84 3.95
C LYS A 286 -30.12 -24.91 5.46
N GLY A 287 -28.86 -25.06 5.88
CA GLY A 287 -28.47 -25.22 7.28
C GLY A 287 -28.42 -26.69 7.70
N ASP A 288 -27.72 -26.93 8.81
CA ASP A 288 -27.54 -28.23 9.43
C ASP A 288 -28.02 -28.16 10.89
N MET A 289 -29.27 -28.58 11.10
CA MET A 289 -29.89 -28.58 12.43
C MET A 289 -29.19 -29.50 13.43
N TYR A 290 -28.54 -30.58 12.97
CA TYR A 290 -27.88 -31.53 13.86
C TYR A 290 -26.63 -30.92 14.50
N HIS A 291 -25.90 -30.11 13.74
CA HIS A 291 -24.73 -29.36 14.21
C HIS A 291 -25.05 -27.93 14.68
N GLY A 292 -26.33 -27.54 14.73
CA GLY A 292 -26.77 -26.21 15.16
C GLY A 292 -26.40 -25.08 14.20
N ILE A 293 -26.17 -25.37 12.93
CA ILE A 293 -25.80 -24.39 11.90
C ILE A 293 -27.07 -23.90 11.20
N GLY A 294 -27.33 -22.59 11.26
CA GLY A 294 -28.45 -21.96 10.58
C GLY A 294 -28.32 -21.97 9.04
N PRO A 295 -29.40 -21.63 8.30
CA PRO A 295 -29.35 -21.50 6.85
C PRO A 295 -28.37 -20.40 6.41
N MET A 296 -27.79 -20.55 5.23
CA MET A 296 -26.93 -19.54 4.62
C MET A 296 -27.75 -18.31 4.21
N ASP A 297 -27.29 -17.12 4.58
CA ASP A 297 -27.79 -15.88 4.00
C ASP A 297 -27.27 -15.75 2.55
N PRO A 298 -28.14 -15.70 1.52
CA PRO A 298 -27.71 -15.57 0.13
C PRO A 298 -26.81 -14.36 -0.14
N GLU A 299 -26.98 -13.26 0.59
CA GLU A 299 -26.15 -12.06 0.40
C GLU A 299 -24.70 -12.29 0.82
N HIS A 300 -24.44 -13.17 1.79
CA HIS A 300 -23.08 -13.50 2.21
C HIS A 300 -22.30 -14.26 1.14
N LEU A 301 -22.96 -14.88 0.15
CA LEU A 301 -22.27 -15.52 -0.98
C LEU A 301 -21.54 -14.50 -1.87
N ASN A 302 -21.87 -13.20 -1.76
CA ASN A 302 -21.14 -12.15 -2.49
C ASN A 302 -19.66 -12.04 -2.09
N VAL A 303 -19.22 -12.63 -0.96
CA VAL A 303 -17.78 -12.68 -0.60
C VAL A 303 -16.94 -13.35 -1.69
N PHE A 304 -17.53 -14.25 -2.47
CA PHE A 304 -16.83 -14.94 -3.56
C PHE A 304 -16.60 -14.06 -4.79
N ARG A 305 -17.19 -12.85 -4.86
CA ARG A 305 -16.94 -11.92 -5.97
C ARG A 305 -15.47 -11.55 -6.08
N THR A 306 -14.68 -11.62 -5.01
CA THR A 306 -13.25 -11.29 -5.07
C THR A 306 -12.40 -12.45 -5.59
N VAL A 307 -12.94 -13.66 -5.65
CA VAL A 307 -12.20 -14.88 -6.02
C VAL A 307 -11.90 -14.88 -7.51
N LYS A 308 -10.62 -14.98 -7.84
CA LYS A 308 -10.08 -15.09 -9.21
C LYS A 308 -9.58 -16.49 -9.54
N GLU A 309 -9.16 -17.27 -8.55
CA GLU A 309 -8.60 -18.62 -8.77
C GLU A 309 -9.06 -19.61 -7.68
N ILE A 310 -9.46 -20.82 -8.10
CA ILE A 310 -9.67 -21.97 -7.22
C ILE A 310 -8.66 -23.05 -7.62
N THR A 311 -7.76 -23.45 -6.72
CA THR A 311 -6.70 -24.40 -7.08
C THR A 311 -7.19 -25.85 -7.23
N GLY A 312 -8.23 -26.22 -6.48
CA GLY A 312 -8.89 -27.53 -6.53
C GLY A 312 -10.09 -27.56 -7.46
N PHE A 313 -11.26 -27.97 -6.94
CA PHE A 313 -12.51 -28.06 -7.70
C PHE A 313 -13.63 -27.19 -7.11
N LEU A 314 -14.63 -26.87 -7.96
CA LEU A 314 -15.87 -26.21 -7.58
C LEU A 314 -17.03 -27.21 -7.67
N ASN A 315 -17.72 -27.45 -6.55
CA ASN A 315 -18.81 -28.42 -6.44
C ASN A 315 -20.08 -27.76 -5.89
N ILE A 316 -21.10 -27.61 -6.74
CA ILE A 316 -22.38 -26.98 -6.44
C ILE A 316 -23.50 -28.01 -6.54
N GLN A 317 -23.96 -28.49 -5.39
CA GLN A 317 -25.09 -29.41 -5.26
C GLN A 317 -26.31 -28.77 -4.61
N SER A 318 -26.14 -27.59 -4.01
CA SER A 318 -27.24 -26.74 -3.54
C SER A 318 -26.92 -25.28 -3.80
N TRP A 319 -27.94 -24.50 -4.12
CA TRP A 319 -27.87 -23.05 -4.33
C TRP A 319 -29.15 -22.38 -3.84
N PRO A 320 -29.10 -21.13 -3.34
CA PRO A 320 -30.29 -20.43 -2.86
C PRO A 320 -31.37 -20.25 -3.93
N GLU A 321 -32.64 -20.35 -3.52
CA GLU A 321 -33.79 -20.33 -4.44
C GLU A 321 -33.99 -18.97 -5.13
N ASN A 322 -33.59 -17.88 -4.44
CA ASN A 322 -33.70 -16.51 -4.94
C ASN A 322 -32.56 -16.12 -5.91
N MET A 323 -31.55 -16.97 -6.08
CA MET A 323 -30.41 -16.69 -6.96
C MET A 323 -30.52 -17.51 -8.25
N THR A 324 -30.76 -16.82 -9.36
CA THR A 324 -30.98 -17.43 -10.68
C THR A 324 -29.69 -17.66 -11.48
N ASP A 325 -28.53 -17.33 -10.92
CA ASP A 325 -27.23 -17.46 -11.57
C ASP A 325 -26.08 -17.62 -10.54
N LEU A 326 -24.86 -17.81 -11.05
CA LEU A 326 -23.63 -17.93 -10.26
C LEU A 326 -22.74 -16.69 -10.38
N ARG A 327 -23.31 -15.50 -10.60
CA ARG A 327 -22.56 -14.24 -10.79
C ARG A 327 -21.63 -13.88 -9.63
N VAL A 328 -21.83 -14.47 -8.45
CA VAL A 328 -20.89 -14.33 -7.33
C VAL A 328 -19.49 -14.81 -7.69
N PHE A 329 -19.34 -15.63 -8.72
CA PHE A 329 -18.07 -16.06 -9.30
C PHE A 329 -17.71 -15.33 -10.61
N SER A 330 -18.24 -14.13 -10.87
CA SER A 330 -17.98 -13.39 -12.12
C SER A 330 -16.50 -13.07 -12.36
N ASN A 331 -15.70 -12.96 -11.30
CA ASN A 331 -14.26 -12.71 -11.34
C ASN A 331 -13.41 -13.98 -11.39
N LEU A 332 -14.02 -15.17 -11.27
CA LEU A 332 -13.31 -16.44 -11.30
C LEU A 332 -12.72 -16.65 -12.69
N ALA A 333 -11.41 -16.59 -12.81
CA ALA A 333 -10.67 -16.79 -14.05
C ALA A 333 -10.24 -18.25 -14.24
N THR A 334 -9.81 -18.90 -13.17
CA THR A 334 -9.16 -20.21 -13.27
C THR A 334 -9.68 -21.21 -12.25
N ILE A 335 -9.98 -22.43 -12.71
CA ILE A 335 -10.18 -23.63 -11.88
C ILE A 335 -9.04 -24.60 -12.16
N GLY A 336 -8.16 -24.79 -11.17
CA GLY A 336 -6.90 -25.51 -11.34
C GLY A 336 -7.05 -27.03 -11.42
N GLY A 337 -8.01 -27.64 -10.73
CA GLY A 337 -8.20 -29.09 -10.73
C GLY A 337 -7.03 -29.89 -10.15
N ARG A 338 -6.22 -29.31 -9.24
CA ARG A 338 -5.12 -30.04 -8.54
C ARG A 338 -5.66 -31.17 -7.67
N THR A 339 -6.87 -30.99 -7.17
CA THR A 339 -7.71 -31.98 -6.50
C THR A 339 -8.99 -32.11 -7.31
N LEU A 340 -9.51 -33.33 -7.44
CA LEU A 340 -10.69 -33.64 -8.23
C LEU A 340 -11.75 -34.32 -7.37
N TYR A 341 -13.02 -34.02 -7.63
CA TYR A 341 -14.15 -34.64 -6.97
C TYR A 341 -14.47 -36.00 -7.59
N SER A 342 -14.60 -37.03 -6.74
CA SER A 342 -14.90 -38.42 -7.10
C SER A 342 -13.80 -39.14 -7.92
N GLY A 343 -13.86 -40.48 -8.00
CA GLY A 343 -13.00 -41.30 -8.87
C GLY A 343 -13.18 -41.04 -10.38
N SER A 344 -14.20 -40.25 -10.74
CA SER A 344 -14.48 -39.77 -12.10
C SER A 344 -13.74 -38.48 -12.47
N GLY A 345 -12.94 -37.91 -11.56
CA GLY A 345 -11.98 -36.84 -11.86
C GLY A 345 -12.64 -35.51 -12.26
N ILE A 346 -13.58 -34.98 -11.47
CA ILE A 346 -14.37 -33.78 -11.80
C ILE A 346 -13.76 -32.52 -11.15
N SER A 347 -13.59 -31.44 -11.90
CA SER A 347 -13.13 -30.13 -11.40
C SER A 347 -14.23 -29.06 -11.32
N LEU A 348 -15.32 -29.23 -12.08
CA LEU A 348 -16.51 -28.39 -11.99
C LEU A 348 -17.77 -29.27 -11.97
N LEU A 349 -18.54 -29.21 -10.89
CA LEU A 349 -19.80 -29.94 -10.71
C LEU A 349 -20.95 -28.97 -10.44
N ILE A 350 -22.00 -29.00 -11.27
CA ILE A 350 -23.25 -28.27 -11.06
C ILE A 350 -24.42 -29.24 -11.25
N LEU A 351 -25.03 -29.64 -10.14
CA LEU A 351 -25.98 -30.76 -10.12
C LEU A 351 -27.29 -30.40 -9.43
N LYS A 352 -28.43 -30.69 -10.06
CA LYS A 352 -29.78 -30.58 -9.46
C LYS A 352 -30.19 -29.15 -9.02
N GLN A 353 -29.68 -28.11 -9.68
CA GLN A 353 -30.08 -26.72 -9.42
C GLN A 353 -31.35 -26.36 -10.21
N ARG A 354 -32.47 -26.22 -9.49
CA ARG A 354 -33.79 -25.97 -10.10
C ARG A 354 -34.01 -24.53 -10.54
N TRP A 355 -33.33 -23.58 -9.90
CA TRP A 355 -33.62 -22.15 -9.98
C TRP A 355 -32.66 -21.38 -10.90
N ILE A 356 -31.49 -21.96 -11.18
CA ILE A 356 -30.45 -21.33 -12.01
C ILE A 356 -30.86 -21.35 -13.49
N SER A 357 -30.85 -20.19 -14.12
CA SER A 357 -31.13 -19.99 -15.56
C SER A 357 -29.89 -19.72 -16.40
N SER A 358 -28.82 -19.19 -15.81
CA SER A 358 -27.55 -18.88 -16.49
C SER A 358 -26.36 -19.14 -15.54
N LEU A 359 -25.16 -19.35 -16.09
CA LEU A 359 -23.96 -19.61 -15.28
C LEU A 359 -23.27 -18.31 -14.86
N GLN A 360 -23.09 -17.37 -15.79
CA GLN A 360 -22.45 -16.08 -15.56
C GLN A 360 -21.01 -16.11 -14.98
N PHE A 361 -20.22 -17.10 -15.37
CA PHE A 361 -18.78 -17.16 -15.10
C PHE A 361 -17.98 -16.22 -16.05
N GLN A 362 -18.25 -14.93 -15.97
CA GLN A 362 -17.78 -13.92 -16.93
C GLN A 362 -16.26 -13.96 -17.20
N SER A 363 -15.44 -14.14 -16.17
CA SER A 363 -13.97 -14.10 -16.32
C SER A 363 -13.33 -15.48 -16.57
N LEU A 364 -14.12 -16.56 -16.54
CA LEU A 364 -13.59 -17.92 -16.58
C LEU A 364 -13.00 -18.22 -17.95
N ASN A 365 -11.70 -18.42 -17.98
CA ASN A 365 -10.93 -18.64 -19.20
C ASN A 365 -10.11 -19.93 -19.17
N GLU A 366 -9.90 -20.55 -18.00
CA GLU A 366 -9.11 -21.77 -17.88
C GLU A 366 -9.71 -22.76 -16.86
N ILE A 367 -9.82 -24.02 -17.27
CA ILE A 367 -10.03 -25.19 -16.41
C ILE A 367 -8.85 -26.14 -16.66
N SER A 368 -7.83 -26.05 -15.81
CA SER A 368 -6.51 -26.63 -16.10
C SER A 368 -6.50 -28.16 -16.06
N ALA A 369 -7.32 -28.78 -15.20
CA ALA A 369 -7.44 -30.23 -15.08
C ALA A 369 -8.84 -30.63 -14.63
N GLY A 370 -9.21 -31.89 -14.88
CA GLY A 370 -10.50 -32.48 -14.49
C GLY A 370 -11.63 -32.25 -15.49
N ASN A 371 -12.67 -33.08 -15.34
CA ASN A 371 -13.86 -33.08 -16.17
C ASN A 371 -14.92 -32.09 -15.64
N ILE A 372 -15.82 -31.69 -16.52
CA ILE A 372 -16.97 -30.84 -16.18
C ILE A 372 -18.23 -31.71 -16.15
N TYR A 373 -19.06 -31.54 -15.11
CA TYR A 373 -20.33 -32.24 -14.98
C TYR A 373 -21.46 -31.27 -14.65
N ILE A 374 -22.37 -31.05 -15.59
CA ILE A 374 -23.52 -30.16 -15.44
C ILE A 374 -24.79 -30.95 -15.74
N SER A 375 -25.56 -31.31 -14.70
CA SER A 375 -26.70 -32.20 -14.89
C SER A 375 -27.90 -31.91 -14.00
N ASN A 376 -29.09 -32.25 -14.49
CA ASN A 376 -30.38 -32.10 -13.79
C ASN A 376 -30.71 -30.65 -13.38
N ASN A 377 -30.28 -29.66 -14.16
CA ASN A 377 -30.60 -28.25 -13.90
C ASN A 377 -31.75 -27.81 -14.83
N SER A 378 -32.99 -27.98 -14.36
CA SER A 378 -34.20 -27.91 -15.19
C SER A 378 -34.49 -26.57 -15.86
N ARG A 379 -33.92 -25.46 -15.35
CA ARG A 379 -34.12 -24.11 -15.90
C ARG A 379 -32.88 -23.53 -16.59
N LEU A 380 -31.75 -24.24 -16.54
CA LEU A 380 -30.47 -23.75 -17.01
C LEU A 380 -30.43 -23.68 -18.55
N CYS A 381 -30.13 -22.50 -19.08
CA CYS A 381 -29.87 -22.23 -20.50
C CYS A 381 -28.40 -21.82 -20.71
N PHE A 382 -28.01 -21.50 -21.95
CA PHE A 382 -26.68 -21.03 -22.39
C PHE A 382 -25.53 -22.05 -22.30
N TYR A 383 -25.62 -23.05 -21.43
CA TYR A 383 -24.61 -24.09 -21.23
C TYR A 383 -24.18 -24.81 -22.52
N ASN A 384 -25.08 -24.88 -23.51
CA ASN A 384 -24.87 -25.55 -24.80
C ASN A 384 -24.22 -24.66 -25.86
N THR A 385 -24.13 -23.34 -25.62
CA THR A 385 -23.53 -22.39 -26.56
C THR A 385 -22.01 -22.33 -26.41
N LEU A 386 -21.51 -22.69 -25.23
CA LEU A 386 -20.11 -22.54 -24.86
C LEU A 386 -19.23 -23.59 -25.55
N ASN A 387 -18.15 -23.10 -26.16
CA ASN A 387 -17.08 -23.95 -26.64
C ASN A 387 -16.18 -24.41 -25.48
N TRP A 388 -16.62 -25.40 -24.70
CA TRP A 388 -15.91 -25.87 -23.49
C TRP A 388 -14.47 -26.32 -23.74
N THR A 389 -14.14 -26.78 -24.95
CA THR A 389 -12.79 -27.25 -25.27
C THR A 389 -11.77 -26.11 -25.30
N SER A 390 -12.18 -24.86 -25.54
CA SER A 390 -11.26 -23.70 -25.49
C SER A 390 -10.81 -23.37 -24.08
N LEU A 391 -11.55 -23.81 -23.05
CA LEU A 391 -11.22 -23.63 -21.64
C LEU A 391 -10.27 -24.72 -21.11
N PHE A 392 -10.13 -25.84 -21.83
CA PHE A 392 -9.32 -26.97 -21.38
C PHE A 392 -7.86 -26.80 -21.75
N ARG A 393 -7.00 -27.14 -20.79
CA ARG A 393 -5.55 -27.17 -21.01
C ARG A 393 -5.08 -28.51 -21.58
N THR A 394 -5.82 -29.59 -21.34
CA THR A 394 -5.47 -30.95 -21.79
C THR A 394 -6.59 -31.57 -22.62
N SER A 395 -6.24 -32.26 -23.70
CA SER A 395 -7.19 -32.88 -24.63
C SER A 395 -7.99 -34.06 -24.05
N ASN A 396 -7.56 -34.58 -22.90
CA ASN A 396 -8.20 -35.73 -22.23
C ASN A 396 -9.42 -35.33 -21.38
N GLN A 397 -9.64 -34.02 -21.15
CA GLN A 397 -10.76 -33.51 -20.39
C GLN A 397 -12.08 -33.68 -21.15
N LYS A 398 -13.13 -34.01 -20.42
CA LYS A 398 -14.46 -34.24 -20.97
C LYS A 398 -15.50 -33.39 -20.27
N VAL A 399 -16.52 -33.00 -21.03
CA VAL A 399 -17.70 -32.31 -20.55
C VAL A 399 -18.91 -33.24 -20.60
N ILE A 400 -19.57 -33.43 -19.47
CA ILE A 400 -20.77 -34.28 -19.34
C ILE A 400 -21.94 -33.38 -18.97
N ILE A 401 -22.81 -33.15 -19.96
CA ILE A 401 -23.98 -32.28 -19.84
C ILE A 401 -25.23 -33.10 -20.14
N ARG A 402 -26.15 -33.22 -19.17
CA ARG A 402 -27.37 -34.05 -19.31
C ARG A 402 -28.54 -33.46 -18.53
N ASN A 403 -29.78 -33.75 -18.95
CA ASN A 403 -31.00 -33.42 -18.19
C ASN A 403 -31.10 -31.95 -17.73
N ASN A 404 -30.55 -31.02 -18.50
CA ASN A 404 -30.80 -29.59 -18.32
C ASN A 404 -31.96 -29.19 -19.25
N ARG A 405 -32.30 -27.90 -19.29
CA ARG A 405 -33.38 -27.43 -20.16
C ARG A 405 -33.06 -27.65 -21.64
N ASP A 406 -34.05 -28.06 -22.43
CA ASP A 406 -33.84 -28.27 -23.87
C ASP A 406 -33.41 -26.97 -24.58
N PRO A 407 -32.32 -26.97 -25.37
CA PRO A 407 -31.86 -25.78 -26.08
C PRO A 407 -32.91 -25.12 -26.97
N LYS A 408 -33.85 -25.88 -27.56
CA LYS A 408 -34.92 -25.32 -28.40
C LYS A 408 -35.90 -24.49 -27.59
N GLU A 409 -36.21 -24.92 -26.36
CA GLU A 409 -37.04 -24.13 -25.44
C GLU A 409 -36.33 -22.84 -25.00
N CYS A 410 -35.01 -22.91 -24.75
CA CYS A 410 -34.23 -21.72 -24.42
C CYS A 410 -34.32 -20.67 -25.54
N VAL A 411 -34.21 -21.09 -26.81
CA VAL A 411 -34.35 -20.19 -27.97
C VAL A 411 -35.76 -19.60 -28.06
N GLN A 412 -36.81 -20.39 -27.83
CA GLN A 412 -38.19 -19.88 -27.82
C GLN A 412 -38.42 -18.80 -26.75
N GLN A 413 -37.72 -18.90 -25.61
CA GLN A 413 -37.76 -17.91 -24.55
C GLN A 413 -36.78 -16.74 -24.74
N ARG A 414 -36.15 -16.61 -25.91
CA ARG A 414 -35.13 -15.58 -26.22
C ARG A 414 -33.92 -15.63 -25.28
N MET A 415 -33.61 -16.80 -24.72
CA MET A 415 -32.42 -17.05 -23.91
C MET A 415 -31.25 -17.43 -24.82
N VAL A 416 -30.78 -16.47 -25.60
CA VAL A 416 -29.73 -16.60 -26.62
C VAL A 416 -28.61 -15.61 -26.37
N CYS A 417 -27.40 -15.91 -26.85
CA CYS A 417 -26.26 -15.01 -26.70
C CYS A 417 -26.50 -13.66 -27.38
N ASP A 418 -25.83 -12.62 -26.86
CA ASP A 418 -25.89 -11.29 -27.44
C ASP A 418 -25.30 -11.28 -28.87
N ARG A 419 -25.81 -10.39 -29.73
CA ARG A 419 -25.31 -10.21 -31.10
C ARG A 419 -23.83 -9.83 -31.17
N MET A 420 -23.28 -9.27 -30.09
CA MET A 420 -21.87 -8.90 -29.97
C MET A 420 -20.96 -10.09 -29.60
N CYS A 421 -21.52 -11.22 -29.20
CA CYS A 421 -20.74 -12.43 -28.92
C CYS A 421 -20.28 -13.11 -30.21
N SER A 422 -19.08 -13.70 -30.16
CA SER A 422 -18.59 -14.59 -31.20
C SER A 422 -19.35 -15.93 -31.19
N ASP A 423 -18.99 -16.81 -32.12
CA ASP A 423 -19.54 -18.17 -32.19
C ASP A 423 -18.98 -19.10 -31.09
N GLU A 424 -18.11 -18.60 -30.20
CA GLU A 424 -17.59 -19.37 -29.06
C GLU A 424 -18.57 -19.44 -27.87
N GLY A 425 -19.68 -18.70 -27.94
CA GLY A 425 -20.78 -18.77 -26.99
C GLY A 425 -20.72 -17.74 -25.86
N CYS A 426 -21.61 -17.93 -24.87
CA CYS A 426 -21.77 -16.99 -23.76
C CYS A 426 -22.19 -17.70 -22.46
N TRP A 427 -21.88 -17.06 -21.33
CA TRP A 427 -22.20 -17.53 -19.98
C TRP A 427 -23.62 -17.19 -19.53
N GLY A 428 -24.29 -16.29 -20.25
CA GLY A 428 -25.60 -15.74 -19.93
C GLY A 428 -26.00 -14.65 -20.95
N PRO A 429 -27.09 -13.92 -20.67
CA PRO A 429 -27.54 -12.82 -21.54
C PRO A 429 -26.64 -11.58 -21.38
N GLY A 430 -26.53 -10.79 -22.44
CA GLY A 430 -25.84 -9.50 -22.44
C GLY A 430 -24.43 -9.53 -23.04
N PRO A 431 -23.93 -8.37 -23.52
CA PRO A 431 -22.64 -8.25 -24.21
C PRO A 431 -21.42 -8.41 -23.29
N ASP A 432 -21.61 -8.45 -21.98
CA ASP A 432 -20.57 -8.67 -20.98
C ASP A 432 -20.41 -10.13 -20.58
N GLN A 433 -21.25 -11.03 -21.11
CA GLN A 433 -21.24 -12.47 -20.80
C GLN A 433 -20.67 -13.33 -21.94
N CYS A 434 -20.19 -12.72 -23.02
CA CYS A 434 -19.58 -13.43 -24.14
C CYS A 434 -18.27 -14.10 -23.73
N LEU A 435 -17.99 -15.29 -24.27
CA LEU A 435 -16.68 -15.94 -24.09
C LEU A 435 -15.59 -15.16 -24.85
N SER A 436 -15.89 -14.74 -26.08
CA SER A 436 -15.10 -13.78 -26.84
C SER A 436 -16.01 -12.84 -27.64
N CYS A 437 -15.49 -11.64 -27.95
CA CYS A 437 -16.22 -10.61 -28.66
C CYS A 437 -16.11 -10.80 -30.17
N ARG A 438 -17.20 -10.53 -30.90
CA ARG A 438 -17.24 -10.57 -32.36
C ARG A 438 -16.43 -9.43 -33.00
N TYR A 439 -16.50 -8.24 -32.41
CA TYR A 439 -15.82 -7.03 -32.89
C TYR A 439 -14.76 -6.58 -31.89
N PHE A 440 -15.10 -5.65 -31.00
CA PHE A 440 -14.17 -5.09 -30.03
C PHE A 440 -14.58 -5.39 -28.59
N LYS A 441 -13.62 -5.25 -27.68
CA LYS A 441 -13.81 -5.38 -26.24
C LYS A 441 -13.41 -4.08 -25.54
N ARG A 442 -14.33 -3.50 -24.77
CA ARG A 442 -14.08 -2.39 -23.86
C ARG A 442 -14.21 -2.90 -22.43
N GLY A 443 -13.10 -2.96 -21.71
CA GLY A 443 -13.06 -3.56 -20.37
C GLY A 443 -13.52 -5.02 -20.40
N ARG A 444 -14.76 -5.30 -19.97
CA ARG A 444 -15.37 -6.64 -19.97
C ARG A 444 -16.55 -6.79 -20.92
N THR A 445 -16.91 -5.73 -21.63
CA THR A 445 -18.11 -5.68 -22.48
C THR A 445 -17.71 -5.70 -23.94
N CYS A 446 -18.40 -6.51 -24.73
CA CYS A 446 -18.24 -6.51 -26.17
C CYS A 446 -18.98 -5.32 -26.78
N VAL A 447 -18.30 -4.58 -27.65
CA VAL A 447 -18.80 -3.36 -28.29
C VAL A 447 -18.56 -3.43 -29.80
N GLU A 448 -19.38 -2.69 -30.54
CA GLU A 448 -19.34 -2.66 -32.00
C GLU A 448 -18.14 -1.88 -32.54
N SER A 449 -17.76 -0.78 -31.88
CA SER A 449 -16.60 0.04 -32.21
C SER A 449 -16.01 0.72 -30.97
N CYS A 450 -14.72 1.06 -31.04
CA CYS A 450 -14.07 1.92 -30.04
C CYS A 450 -14.41 3.40 -30.28
N ASN A 451 -14.24 4.23 -29.26
CA ASN A 451 -14.46 5.68 -29.26
C ASN A 451 -13.30 6.42 -29.94
N LEU A 452 -13.08 6.14 -31.23
CA LEU A 452 -11.94 6.66 -31.98
C LEU A 452 -12.09 8.15 -32.32
N PHE A 453 -13.32 8.58 -32.62
CA PHE A 453 -13.62 9.93 -33.13
C PHE A 453 -14.61 10.70 -32.23
N ASP A 454 -15.40 9.99 -31.43
CA ASP A 454 -16.46 10.50 -30.58
C ASP A 454 -16.41 9.85 -29.19
N GLY A 455 -17.32 10.22 -28.30
CA GLY A 455 -17.39 9.71 -26.93
C GLY A 455 -16.70 10.58 -25.88
N GLU A 456 -17.13 10.42 -24.62
CA GLU A 456 -16.62 11.18 -23.49
C GLU A 456 -15.15 10.85 -23.19
N VAL A 457 -14.78 9.57 -23.28
CA VAL A 457 -13.40 9.09 -23.16
C VAL A 457 -12.97 8.58 -24.53
N ARG A 458 -11.89 9.19 -25.05
CA ARG A 458 -11.33 8.84 -26.35
C ARG A 458 -10.44 7.62 -26.23
N GLU A 459 -10.52 6.76 -27.24
CA GLU A 459 -9.87 5.47 -27.25
C GLU A 459 -9.02 5.30 -28.52
N PHE A 460 -8.10 4.35 -28.47
CA PHE A 460 -7.46 3.76 -29.63
C PHE A 460 -7.68 2.24 -29.62
N ALA A 461 -7.62 1.62 -30.80
CA ALA A 461 -7.77 0.18 -30.93
C ALA A 461 -6.40 -0.51 -30.95
N ASN A 462 -6.17 -1.40 -29.99
CA ASN A 462 -5.03 -2.32 -30.00
C ASN A 462 -5.50 -3.73 -30.33
N GLY A 463 -5.48 -4.08 -31.62
CA GLY A 463 -6.15 -5.27 -32.13
C GLY A 463 -7.67 -5.17 -31.94
N SER A 464 -8.28 -6.11 -31.21
CA SER A 464 -9.71 -6.11 -30.88
C SER A 464 -10.04 -5.51 -29.51
N VAL A 465 -9.10 -4.83 -28.86
CA VAL A 465 -9.30 -4.22 -27.53
C VAL A 465 -9.30 -2.70 -27.65
N CYS A 466 -10.32 -2.05 -27.09
CA CYS A 466 -10.39 -0.60 -26.94
C CYS A 466 -9.64 -0.17 -25.68
N LEU A 467 -8.66 0.71 -25.83
CA LEU A 467 -7.87 1.27 -24.74
C LEU A 467 -7.99 2.79 -24.73
N GLU A 468 -8.03 3.36 -23.54
CA GLU A 468 -8.17 4.81 -23.34
C GLU A 468 -6.89 5.55 -23.75
N CYS A 469 -7.05 6.75 -24.33
CA CYS A 469 -5.94 7.68 -24.53
C CYS A 469 -5.47 8.27 -23.19
N ASP A 470 -4.22 8.76 -23.16
CA ASP A 470 -3.69 9.47 -21.99
C ASP A 470 -4.52 10.73 -21.67
N GLY A 471 -4.69 11.03 -20.38
CA GLY A 471 -5.46 12.19 -19.92
C GLY A 471 -4.86 13.54 -20.36
N GLN A 472 -3.61 13.57 -20.81
CA GLN A 472 -2.96 14.75 -21.38
C GLN A 472 -3.19 14.93 -22.89
N CYS A 473 -3.93 14.03 -23.55
CA CYS A 473 -4.30 14.19 -24.96
C CYS A 473 -5.54 15.09 -25.12
N GLU A 474 -5.43 16.14 -25.94
CA GLU A 474 -6.56 17.01 -26.28
C GLU A 474 -7.57 16.27 -27.18
N LYS A 475 -8.86 16.30 -26.81
CA LYS A 475 -9.91 15.65 -27.61
C LYS A 475 -10.03 16.34 -28.97
N MET A 476 -9.75 15.60 -30.04
CA MET A 476 -9.79 16.13 -31.39
C MET A 476 -11.22 16.14 -31.96
N ASN A 477 -11.55 17.09 -32.83
CA ASN A 477 -12.87 17.17 -33.46
C ASN A 477 -13.11 16.04 -34.49
N GLU A 478 -14.39 15.85 -34.85
CA GLU A 478 -14.91 14.76 -35.70
C GLU A 478 -14.03 14.55 -36.96
N ASN A 479 -13.55 13.31 -37.14
CA ASN A 479 -12.61 12.81 -38.16
C ASN A 479 -11.10 12.78 -37.83
N SER A 480 -10.69 13.16 -36.62
CA SER A 480 -9.29 12.98 -36.19
C SER A 480 -9.19 12.15 -34.91
N MET A 481 -8.23 11.21 -34.90
CA MET A 481 -7.93 10.40 -33.72
C MET A 481 -7.27 11.28 -32.65
N THR A 482 -7.54 10.99 -31.38
CA THR A 482 -6.96 11.73 -30.25
C THR A 482 -5.58 11.24 -29.86
N CYS A 483 -5.35 9.93 -29.96
CA CYS A 483 -4.05 9.30 -29.73
C CYS A 483 -3.83 8.16 -30.72
N LEU A 484 -2.56 7.78 -30.90
CA LEU A 484 -2.14 6.67 -31.77
C LEU A 484 -1.73 5.41 -30.99
N GLY A 485 -1.64 5.52 -29.66
CA GLY A 485 -1.14 4.47 -28.79
C GLY A 485 -1.23 4.88 -27.31
N PRO A 486 -0.71 4.03 -26.41
CA PRO A 486 -0.69 4.34 -24.98
C PRO A 486 0.36 5.41 -24.67
N GLY A 487 0.10 6.21 -23.64
CA GLY A 487 1.06 7.15 -23.08
C GLY A 487 0.98 8.58 -23.63
N PRO A 488 1.59 9.55 -22.92
CA PRO A 488 1.51 10.98 -23.25
C PRO A 488 2.31 11.38 -24.50
N GLU A 489 3.17 10.51 -25.01
CA GLU A 489 3.96 10.71 -26.23
C GLU A 489 3.19 10.37 -27.51
N GLN A 490 2.11 9.59 -27.40
CA GLN A 490 1.27 9.15 -28.52
C GLN A 490 0.06 10.06 -28.75
N CYS A 491 -0.03 11.17 -28.03
CA CYS A 491 -1.07 12.17 -28.26
C CYS A 491 -0.86 12.90 -29.59
N VAL A 492 -1.94 13.12 -30.34
CA VAL A 492 -1.89 13.95 -31.55
C VAL A 492 -1.66 15.43 -31.20
N LYS A 493 -2.27 15.90 -30.11
CA LYS A 493 -2.11 17.24 -29.56
C LYS A 493 -2.18 17.21 -28.03
N CYS A 494 -1.32 17.97 -27.36
CA CYS A 494 -1.29 18.05 -25.90
C CYS A 494 -2.37 19.00 -25.37
N LEU A 495 -3.05 18.60 -24.30
CA LEU A 495 -4.06 19.39 -23.62
C LEU A 495 -3.48 20.61 -22.89
N HIS A 496 -2.32 20.43 -22.23
CA HIS A 496 -1.66 21.47 -21.43
C HIS A 496 -0.32 21.89 -22.06
N PHE A 497 0.78 21.26 -21.64
CA PHE A 497 2.13 21.58 -22.10
C PHE A 497 2.80 20.37 -22.76
N LYS A 498 3.88 20.63 -23.49
CA LYS A 498 4.70 19.60 -24.12
C LYS A 498 6.14 19.71 -23.64
N ASP A 499 6.63 18.64 -23.01
CA ASP A 499 8.02 18.53 -22.56
C ASP A 499 8.76 17.49 -23.40
N GLY A 500 9.49 17.96 -24.41
CA GLY A 500 10.09 17.10 -25.42
C GLY A 500 9.01 16.40 -26.24
N PRO A 501 8.96 15.05 -26.27
CA PRO A 501 7.89 14.31 -26.95
C PRO A 501 6.62 14.16 -26.09
N ASN A 502 6.68 14.37 -24.77
CA ASN A 502 5.62 13.98 -23.84
C ASN A 502 4.66 15.14 -23.56
N CYS A 503 3.35 14.90 -23.57
CA CYS A 503 2.37 15.83 -23.03
C CYS A 503 2.35 15.81 -21.50
N VAL A 504 2.43 16.97 -20.86
CA VAL A 504 2.51 17.11 -19.39
C VAL A 504 1.56 18.19 -18.87
N GLU A 505 1.06 17.99 -17.65
CA GLU A 505 0.17 18.94 -16.99
C GLU A 505 0.88 20.26 -16.61
N LYS A 506 2.16 20.17 -16.23
CA LYS A 506 3.02 21.32 -15.92
C LYS A 506 4.45 21.02 -16.37
N CYS A 507 5.18 22.05 -16.81
CA CYS A 507 6.61 21.92 -17.06
C CYS A 507 7.37 21.53 -15.78
N PRO A 508 8.46 20.72 -15.91
CA PRO A 508 9.31 20.35 -14.79
C PRO A 508 9.73 21.52 -13.89
N ASP A 509 9.34 21.48 -12.63
CA ASP A 509 9.55 22.56 -11.66
C ASP A 509 10.09 21.96 -10.36
N GLY A 510 11.42 21.92 -10.24
CA GLY A 510 12.10 21.34 -9.07
C GLY A 510 12.23 19.81 -9.12
N LEU A 511 12.22 19.20 -10.31
CA LEU A 511 12.46 17.76 -10.44
C LEU A 511 13.93 17.42 -10.15
N GLN A 512 14.17 16.31 -9.45
CA GLN A 512 15.53 15.86 -9.17
C GLN A 512 16.19 15.35 -10.46
N GLY A 513 17.19 16.08 -10.97
CA GLY A 513 18.08 15.61 -12.02
C GLY A 513 19.29 14.86 -11.46
N ALA A 514 20.15 14.37 -12.34
CA ALA A 514 21.34 13.61 -11.97
C ALA A 514 22.36 14.39 -11.11
N ASN A 515 22.48 15.71 -11.34
CA ASN A 515 23.46 16.58 -10.66
C ASN A 515 22.82 17.79 -9.94
N SER A 516 21.66 18.26 -10.41
CA SER A 516 20.95 19.42 -9.84
C SER A 516 19.45 19.26 -10.01
N PHE A 517 18.67 20.12 -9.35
CA PHE A 517 17.25 20.27 -9.68
C PHE A 517 17.09 20.79 -11.11
N ILE A 518 16.03 20.32 -11.76
CA ILE A 518 15.65 20.67 -13.12
C ILE A 518 14.45 21.61 -13.05
N PHE A 519 14.60 22.77 -13.66
CA PHE A 519 13.56 23.77 -13.82
C PHE A 519 13.39 24.07 -15.30
N LYS A 520 12.13 24.11 -15.74
CA LYS A 520 11.72 24.47 -17.08
C LYS A 520 10.58 25.47 -17.02
N TYR A 521 10.56 26.39 -17.99
CA TYR A 521 9.46 27.32 -18.20
C TYR A 521 8.73 27.00 -19.50
N ALA A 522 7.46 27.37 -19.59
CA ALA A 522 6.67 27.24 -20.80
C ALA A 522 6.82 28.47 -21.70
N LYS A 523 7.02 28.26 -23.00
CA LYS A 523 6.89 29.33 -24.01
C LYS A 523 5.42 29.55 -24.41
N ALA A 524 5.18 30.57 -25.23
CA ALA A 524 3.85 30.90 -25.77
C ALA A 524 3.20 29.77 -26.60
N ASN A 525 3.98 28.82 -27.09
CA ASN A 525 3.49 27.61 -27.78
C ASN A 525 3.23 26.42 -26.83
N ASN A 526 3.27 26.66 -25.51
CA ASN A 526 3.14 25.65 -24.46
C ASN A 526 4.24 24.56 -24.46
N GLU A 527 5.39 24.80 -25.11
CA GLU A 527 6.54 23.91 -25.02
C GLU A 527 7.45 24.27 -23.85
N CYS A 528 7.92 23.25 -23.14
CA CYS A 528 8.79 23.39 -21.97
C CYS A 528 10.26 23.52 -22.37
N HIS A 529 10.92 24.58 -21.90
CA HIS A 529 12.33 24.86 -22.16
C HIS A 529 13.13 24.99 -20.85
N PRO A 530 14.42 24.60 -20.83
CA PRO A 530 15.26 24.70 -19.64
C PRO A 530 15.47 26.15 -19.22
N CYS A 531 15.45 26.37 -17.90
CA CYS A 531 15.92 27.62 -17.30
C CYS A 531 17.43 27.78 -17.41
N HIS A 532 17.93 29.02 -17.29
CA HIS A 532 19.36 29.29 -17.11
C HIS A 532 19.93 28.50 -15.92
N THR A 533 21.18 28.05 -16.01
CA THR A 533 21.85 27.21 -15.00
C THR A 533 22.00 27.86 -13.62
N ASN A 534 21.86 29.19 -13.55
CA ASN A 534 21.94 29.98 -12.32
C ASN A 534 20.60 30.03 -11.57
N CYS A 535 19.49 29.68 -12.23
CA CYS A 535 18.14 29.72 -11.68
C CYS A 535 17.86 28.45 -10.86
N THR A 536 18.46 28.36 -9.67
CA THR A 536 18.34 27.18 -8.77
C THR A 536 17.01 27.11 -8.02
N GLN A 537 16.11 28.08 -8.22
CA GLN A 537 14.79 28.19 -7.62
C GLN A 537 13.67 28.38 -8.66
N GLY A 538 13.94 28.05 -9.93
CA GLY A 538 12.99 28.22 -11.03
C GLY A 538 13.16 29.51 -11.83
N CYS A 539 12.44 29.60 -12.95
CA CYS A 539 12.43 30.74 -13.86
C CYS A 539 11.05 30.88 -14.53
N ILE A 540 10.79 32.07 -15.07
CA ILE A 540 9.59 32.37 -15.89
C ILE A 540 9.94 32.63 -17.36
N GLY A 541 11.21 32.47 -17.72
CA GLY A 541 11.77 32.81 -19.02
C GLY A 541 13.19 32.24 -19.19
N PRO A 542 13.80 32.42 -20.38
CA PRO A 542 15.10 31.85 -20.73
C PRO A 542 16.23 32.21 -19.76
#